data_AF-A0A6I1IQL7-F1
#
_entry.id   AF-A0A6I1IQL7-F1
#
_cell.length_a   1.000
_cell.length_b   1.000
_cell.length_c   1.000
_cell.angle_alpha   90.00
_cell.angle_beta   90.00
_cell.angle_gamma   90.00
#
_symmetry.space_group_name_H-M   'P 1'
#
loop_
_entity.id
_entity.type
_entity.pdbx_description
1 polymer ?
#
loop_
_entity_poly.entity_id
_entity_poly.type
_entity_poly.pdbx_seq_one_letter_code
_entity_poly.pdbx_strand_id
1 'polypeptide(L)'
;MTVLSHTHPLVLQLENDLLPLFRAALPPLALAAPQALASVFAFSSGTASAFQDYHFGISCLLEDVPEDAPEEVALLVSVTGLAASAQLSAQVVWGQPSGAVEAQAQLADATLPALHAVLPGLLSALRLAASRGAPPIVTTA
;
A
#
# COMPACT_ATOMS: atom_id res chain seq x y z
N MET A 1 -11.65 -11.38 -16.89
CA MET A 1 -11.71 -9.96 -17.30
C MET A 1 -10.29 -9.45 -17.37
N THR A 2 -9.78 -9.17 -18.55
CA THR A 2 -8.38 -8.76 -18.78
C THR A 2 -8.23 -7.30 -18.39
N VAL A 3 -7.41 -7.06 -17.38
CA VAL A 3 -7.20 -5.77 -16.73
C VAL A 3 -6.50 -4.82 -17.71
N LEU A 4 -7.19 -3.75 -18.14
CA LEU A 4 -6.66 -2.75 -19.07
C LEU A 4 -5.55 -1.87 -18.45
N SER A 5 -5.30 -2.00 -17.14
CA SER A 5 -4.43 -1.16 -16.33
C SER A 5 -2.96 -1.11 -16.79
N HIS A 6 -2.47 -2.18 -17.43
CA HIS A 6 -1.07 -2.31 -17.85
C HIS A 6 -0.71 -1.56 -19.15
N THR A 7 -1.52 -0.60 -19.60
CA THR A 7 -1.24 0.14 -20.86
C THR A 7 -0.79 1.57 -20.66
N HIS A 8 -1.01 2.15 -19.48
CA HIS A 8 -0.58 3.53 -19.20
C HIS A 8 0.95 3.56 -18.96
N PRO A 9 1.73 4.40 -19.68
CA PRO A 9 3.19 4.41 -19.57
C PRO A 9 3.72 4.61 -18.14
N LEU A 10 3.09 5.51 -17.38
CA LEU A 10 3.45 5.74 -15.97
C LEU A 10 3.16 4.51 -15.08
N VAL A 11 2.05 3.81 -15.32
CA VAL A 11 1.69 2.60 -14.56
C VAL A 11 2.70 1.50 -14.83
N LEU A 12 3.05 1.27 -16.11
CA LEU A 12 4.08 0.32 -16.50
C LEU A 12 5.43 0.63 -15.86
N GLN A 13 5.82 1.90 -15.83
CA GLN A 13 7.07 2.32 -15.18
C GLN A 13 7.04 2.02 -13.68
N LEU A 14 5.97 2.41 -12.98
CA LEU A 14 5.80 2.16 -11.54
C LEU A 14 5.81 0.66 -11.22
N GLU A 15 5.12 -0.15 -12.01
CA GLU A 15 5.08 -1.60 -11.79
C GLU A 15 6.46 -2.25 -11.96
N ASN A 16 7.18 -1.87 -13.02
CA ASN A 16 8.53 -2.36 -13.28
C ASN A 16 9.51 -1.96 -12.17
N ASP A 17 9.38 -0.75 -11.63
CA ASP A 17 10.30 -0.23 -10.62
C ASP A 17 9.96 -0.77 -9.21
N LEU A 18 8.67 -0.95 -8.88
CA LEU A 18 8.22 -1.15 -7.49
C LEU A 18 7.74 -2.56 -7.18
N LEU A 19 7.09 -3.28 -8.11
CA LEU A 19 6.64 -4.65 -7.83
C LEU A 19 7.78 -5.60 -7.47
N PRO A 20 8.98 -5.53 -8.09
CA PRO A 20 10.11 -6.34 -7.64
C PRO A 20 10.53 -6.04 -6.20
N LEU A 21 10.49 -4.76 -5.78
CA LEU A 21 10.82 -4.36 -4.42
C LEU A 21 9.78 -4.89 -3.42
N PHE A 22 8.50 -4.83 -3.76
CA PHE A 22 7.44 -5.34 -2.90
C PHE A 22 7.52 -6.86 -2.76
N ARG A 23 7.77 -7.58 -3.85
CA ARG A 23 8.00 -9.03 -3.83
C ARG A 23 9.22 -9.40 -2.97
N ALA A 24 10.31 -8.64 -3.07
CA ALA A 24 11.50 -8.83 -2.25
C ALA A 24 11.27 -8.55 -0.75
N ALA A 25 10.28 -7.73 -0.42
CA ALA A 25 9.89 -7.45 0.97
C ALA A 25 8.98 -8.53 1.59
N LEU A 26 8.39 -9.44 0.81
CA LEU A 26 7.50 -10.49 1.34
C LEU A 26 8.21 -11.46 2.31
N PRO A 27 9.39 -12.03 2.00
CA PRO A 27 10.06 -12.94 2.92
C PRO A 27 10.37 -12.33 4.32
N PRO A 28 10.95 -11.13 4.44
CA PRO A 28 11.17 -10.53 5.75
C PRO A 28 9.88 -10.12 6.47
N LEU A 29 8.79 -9.84 5.74
CA LEU A 29 7.47 -9.63 6.34
C LEU A 29 6.92 -10.92 6.95
N ALA A 30 6.92 -12.01 6.19
CA ALA A 30 6.44 -13.31 6.65
C ALA A 30 7.23 -13.82 7.87
N LEU A 31 8.53 -13.52 7.94
CA LEU A 31 9.36 -13.87 9.11
C LEU A 31 9.02 -13.03 10.36
N ALA A 32 8.65 -11.76 10.19
CA ALA A 32 8.36 -10.85 11.29
C ALA A 32 6.92 -10.97 11.81
N ALA A 33 5.98 -11.30 10.92
CA ALA A 33 4.56 -11.46 11.23
C ALA A 33 4.06 -12.80 10.66
N PRO A 34 4.45 -13.95 11.26
CA PRO A 34 4.05 -15.27 10.78
C PRO A 34 2.53 -15.53 10.82
N GLN A 35 1.79 -14.76 11.63
CA GLN A 35 0.33 -14.77 11.72
C GLN A 35 -0.37 -13.94 10.63
N ALA A 36 0.40 -13.35 9.71
CA ALA A 36 -0.12 -12.50 8.65
C ALA A 36 0.20 -13.09 7.27
N LEU A 37 -0.82 -13.18 6.41
CA LEU A 37 -0.66 -13.50 5.02
C LEU A 37 -0.29 -12.24 4.23
N ALA A 38 0.99 -12.09 3.91
CA ALA A 38 1.49 -10.99 3.10
C ALA A 38 1.39 -11.30 1.59
N SER A 39 0.78 -10.41 0.81
CA SER A 39 0.66 -10.53 -0.64
C SER A 39 0.83 -9.18 -1.36
N VAL A 40 1.33 -9.23 -2.59
CA VAL A 40 1.42 -8.04 -3.45
C VAL A 40 0.12 -7.91 -4.25
N PHE A 41 -0.46 -6.71 -4.28
CA PHE A 41 -1.65 -6.40 -5.06
C PHE A 41 -1.39 -5.24 -6.01
N ALA A 42 -2.19 -5.18 -7.07
CA ALA A 42 -2.29 -4.05 -7.97
C ALA A 42 -3.67 -4.01 -8.64
N PHE A 43 -4.33 -2.86 -8.64
CA PHE A 43 -5.65 -2.67 -9.26
C PHE A 43 -5.89 -1.22 -9.68
N SER A 44 -6.69 -1.05 -10.73
CA SER A 44 -7.25 0.26 -11.09
C SER A 44 -8.54 0.55 -10.33
N SER A 45 -8.79 1.82 -10.03
CA SER A 45 -10.09 2.30 -9.57
C SER A 45 -10.51 3.56 -10.34
N GLY A 46 -11.80 3.91 -10.25
CA GLY A 46 -12.35 5.05 -10.99
C GLY A 46 -13.78 4.84 -11.47
N THR A 47 -14.55 5.92 -11.52
CA THR A 47 -15.91 5.95 -12.08
C THR A 47 -15.95 6.62 -13.45
N ALA A 48 -14.99 7.52 -13.74
CA ALA A 48 -14.92 8.26 -15.00
C ALA A 48 -14.14 7.50 -16.09
N SER A 49 -13.14 6.70 -15.72
CA SER A 49 -12.40 5.82 -16.63
C SER A 49 -11.71 4.69 -15.84
N ALA A 50 -11.31 3.62 -16.54
CA ALA A 50 -10.51 2.52 -15.97
C ALA A 50 -9.09 2.95 -15.54
N PHE A 51 -8.72 4.21 -15.75
CA PHE A 51 -7.42 4.80 -15.44
C PHE A 51 -7.59 6.11 -14.68
N GLN A 52 -8.63 6.24 -13.87
CA GLN A 52 -8.74 7.43 -13.02
C GLN A 52 -7.65 7.37 -11.94
N ASP A 53 -7.61 6.25 -11.24
CA ASP A 53 -6.66 5.99 -10.17
C ASP A 53 -6.06 4.58 -10.31
N TYR A 54 -4.83 4.41 -9.84
CA TYR A 54 -4.13 3.14 -9.80
C TYR A 54 -3.52 2.90 -8.43
N HIS A 55 -3.68 1.70 -7.90
CA HIS A 55 -3.28 1.34 -6.56
C HIS A 55 -2.48 0.05 -6.58
N PHE A 56 -1.36 0.01 -5.87
CA PHE A 56 -0.55 -1.19 -5.76
C PHE A 56 0.29 -1.13 -4.49
N GLY A 57 0.71 -2.30 -4.01
CA GLY A 57 1.23 -2.36 -2.65
C GLY A 57 1.44 -3.76 -2.12
N ILE A 58 1.60 -3.81 -0.80
CA ILE A 58 1.62 -5.06 -0.03
C ILE A 58 0.45 -5.01 0.94
N SER A 59 -0.39 -6.04 0.89
CA SER A 59 -1.44 -6.30 1.87
C SER A 59 -0.93 -7.35 2.86
N CYS A 60 -1.15 -7.14 4.15
CA CYS A 60 -0.96 -8.12 5.20
C CYS A 60 -2.33 -8.41 5.83
N LEU A 61 -2.92 -9.55 5.47
CA LEU A 61 -4.14 -10.06 6.08
C LEU A 61 -3.80 -10.79 7.37
N LEU A 62 -4.42 -10.40 8.47
CA LEU A 62 -4.15 -10.91 9.82
C LEU A 62 -5.10 -12.06 10.13
N GLU A 63 -4.59 -13.12 10.75
CA GLU A 63 -5.40 -14.25 11.20
C GLU A 63 -6.06 -13.97 12.57
N ASP A 64 -7.20 -14.61 12.82
CA ASP A 64 -7.93 -14.61 14.11
C ASP A 64 -8.29 -13.21 14.67
N VAL A 65 -8.62 -12.27 13.79
CA VAL A 65 -9.03 -10.91 14.18
C VAL A 65 -10.52 -10.86 14.58
N PRO A 66 -10.88 -10.16 15.68
CA PRO A 66 -12.27 -9.89 16.04
C PRO A 66 -13.06 -9.18 14.92
N GLU A 67 -14.37 -9.40 14.85
CA GLU A 67 -15.25 -8.81 13.82
C GLU A 67 -15.26 -7.27 13.84
N ASP A 68 -14.96 -6.65 14.99
CA ASP A 68 -14.88 -5.20 15.19
C ASP A 68 -13.46 -4.63 15.05
N ALA A 69 -12.49 -5.44 14.63
CA ALA A 69 -11.10 -5.05 14.43
C ALA A 69 -10.69 -5.17 12.95
N PRO A 70 -9.71 -4.36 12.50
CA PRO A 70 -9.27 -4.41 11.12
C PRO A 70 -8.46 -5.67 10.84
N GLU A 71 -8.94 -6.47 9.91
CA GLU A 71 -8.29 -7.72 9.47
C GLU A 71 -7.07 -7.48 8.57
N GLU A 72 -6.83 -6.25 8.14
CA GLU A 72 -5.79 -5.93 7.16
C GLU A 72 -4.97 -4.72 7.59
N VAL A 73 -3.66 -4.78 7.34
CA VAL A 73 -2.80 -3.59 7.22
C VAL A 73 -2.08 -3.63 5.90
N ALA A 74 -2.12 -2.53 5.15
CA ALA A 74 -1.56 -2.48 3.80
C ALA A 74 -0.64 -1.28 3.61
N LEU A 75 0.50 -1.52 2.96
CA LEU A 75 1.25 -0.48 2.26
C LEU A 75 0.53 -0.22 0.95
N LEU A 76 0.02 0.99 0.77
CA LEU A 76 -0.70 1.44 -0.40
C LEU A 76 0.07 2.57 -1.09
N VAL A 77 0.53 2.31 -2.31
CA VAL A 77 0.99 3.36 -3.24
C VAL A 77 -0.14 3.63 -4.22
N SER A 78 -0.53 4.90 -4.33
CA SER A 78 -1.60 5.33 -5.22
C SER A 78 -1.10 6.35 -6.23
N VAL A 79 -1.59 6.22 -7.45
CA VAL A 79 -1.49 7.22 -8.51
C VAL A 79 -2.89 7.72 -8.78
N THR A 80 -3.15 9.00 -8.56
CA THR A 80 -4.45 9.61 -8.85
C THR A 80 -4.35 10.60 -9.99
N GLY A 81 -5.45 10.82 -10.72
CA GLY A 81 -5.49 11.82 -11.77
C GLY A 81 -4.63 11.49 -12.99
N LEU A 82 -4.42 10.21 -13.29
CA LEU A 82 -3.60 9.71 -14.41
C LEU A 82 -3.93 10.35 -15.76
N ALA A 83 -5.21 10.70 -16.00
CA ALA A 83 -5.66 11.31 -17.24
C ALA A 83 -5.33 12.82 -17.41
N ALA A 84 -4.90 13.50 -16.34
CA ALA A 84 -4.70 14.96 -16.37
C ALA A 84 -3.39 15.40 -15.69
N SER A 85 -3.24 15.10 -14.40
CA SER A 85 -2.07 15.46 -13.61
C SER A 85 -1.87 14.38 -12.55
N ALA A 86 -1.06 13.37 -12.89
CA ALA A 86 -0.79 12.26 -12.00
C ALA A 86 -0.19 12.74 -10.67
N GLN A 87 -0.77 12.32 -9.56
CA GLN A 87 -0.24 12.54 -8.21
C GLN A 87 0.08 11.19 -7.57
N LEU A 88 1.28 11.09 -7.00
CA LEU A 88 1.72 9.93 -6.24
C LEU A 88 1.48 10.16 -4.75
N SER A 89 0.96 9.15 -4.07
CA SER A 89 0.90 9.08 -2.61
C SER A 89 1.29 7.68 -2.14
N ALA A 90 1.84 7.60 -0.93
CA ALA A 90 2.21 6.33 -0.32
C ALA A 90 1.96 6.35 1.19
N GLN A 91 1.28 5.34 1.69
CA GLN A 91 0.90 5.22 3.10
C GLN A 91 0.81 3.76 3.54
N VAL A 92 0.95 3.53 4.84
CA VAL A 92 0.56 2.30 5.51
C VAL A 92 -0.74 2.57 6.25
N VAL A 93 -1.77 1.79 5.97
CA VAL A 93 -3.13 2.02 6.47
C VAL A 93 -3.76 0.72 6.94
N TRP A 94 -4.51 0.81 8.04
CA TRP A 94 -5.34 -0.26 8.56
C TRP A 94 -6.67 -0.31 7.80
N GLY A 95 -7.13 -1.52 7.50
CA GLY A 95 -8.43 -1.77 6.88
C GLY A 95 -9.60 -1.25 7.70
N GLN A 96 -10.81 -1.43 7.17
CA GLN A 96 -12.02 -1.18 7.93
C GLN A 96 -12.14 -2.23 9.07
N PRO A 97 -12.78 -1.90 10.21
CA PRO A 97 -13.47 -0.64 10.49
C PRO A 97 -12.57 0.52 10.98
N SER A 98 -11.27 0.27 11.20
CA SER A 98 -10.39 1.29 11.77
C SER A 98 -10.11 2.44 10.80
N GLY A 99 -9.66 2.13 9.58
CA GLY A 99 -9.19 3.13 8.62
C GLY A 99 -7.98 3.95 9.09
N ALA A 100 -7.33 3.56 10.19
CA ALA A 100 -6.23 4.33 10.77
C ALA A 100 -5.00 4.36 9.87
N VAL A 101 -4.39 5.54 9.72
CA VAL A 101 -3.11 5.69 9.03
C VAL A 101 -1.99 5.36 10.01
N GLU A 102 -1.27 4.27 9.75
CA GLU A 102 -0.09 3.86 10.53
C GLU A 102 1.10 4.79 10.23
N ALA A 103 1.32 5.07 8.94
CA ALA A 103 2.39 5.91 8.46
C ALA A 103 2.00 6.50 7.11
N GLN A 104 2.44 7.73 6.84
CA GLN A 104 2.26 8.36 5.54
C GLN A 104 3.54 9.08 5.15
N ALA A 105 3.86 9.04 3.86
CA ALA A 105 4.96 9.80 3.31
C ALA A 105 4.42 10.95 2.47
N GLN A 106 4.85 12.17 2.80
CA GLN A 106 4.53 13.34 1.99
C GLN A 106 5.57 13.44 0.86
N LEU A 107 5.13 13.18 -0.38
CA LEU A 107 5.98 13.23 -1.56
C LEU A 107 5.97 14.66 -2.12
N ALA A 108 6.95 15.48 -1.74
CA ALA A 108 7.01 16.91 -2.10
C ALA A 108 6.83 17.17 -3.61
N ASP A 109 7.46 16.35 -4.46
CA ASP A 109 7.38 16.48 -5.91
C ASP A 109 6.55 15.36 -6.58
N ALA A 110 5.92 14.48 -5.79
CA ALA A 110 5.20 13.30 -6.29
C ALA A 110 5.99 12.50 -7.36
N THR A 111 7.31 12.40 -7.20
CA THR A 111 8.20 11.72 -8.16
C THR A 111 8.59 10.31 -7.72
N LEU A 112 8.95 9.47 -8.68
CA LEU A 112 9.50 8.13 -8.44
C LEU A 112 10.73 8.12 -7.51
N PRO A 113 11.74 9.00 -7.69
CA PRO A 113 12.86 9.07 -6.75
C PRO A 113 12.45 9.44 -5.32
N ALA A 114 11.48 10.35 -5.15
CA ALA A 114 10.96 10.69 -3.83
C ALA A 114 10.26 9.47 -3.20
N LEU A 115 9.50 8.70 -3.99
CA LEU A 115 8.87 7.46 -3.54
C LEU A 115 9.91 6.41 -3.12
N HIS A 116 10.98 6.23 -3.91
CA HIS A 116 12.07 5.32 -3.57
C HIS A 116 12.77 5.71 -2.26
N ALA A 117 12.91 7.01 -1.99
CA ALA A 117 13.54 7.50 -0.77
C ALA A 117 12.73 7.19 0.50
N VAL A 118 11.39 7.23 0.43
CA VAL A 118 10.52 7.01 1.58
C VAL A 118 10.10 5.54 1.76
N LEU A 119 10.17 4.74 0.70
CA LEU A 119 9.68 3.36 0.68
C LEU A 119 10.28 2.47 1.77
N PRO A 120 11.61 2.52 2.08
CA PRO A 120 12.17 1.71 3.16
C PRO A 120 11.53 2.01 4.53
N GLY A 121 11.21 3.28 4.80
CA GLY A 121 10.52 3.70 6.03
C GLY A 121 9.11 3.14 6.11
N LEU A 122 8.37 3.20 4.99
CA LEU A 122 7.01 2.65 4.89
C LEU A 122 7.00 1.11 5.02
N LEU A 123 7.94 0.40 4.42
CA LEU A 123 8.08 -1.06 4.57
C LEU A 123 8.40 -1.45 6.02
N SER A 124 9.24 -0.66 6.70
CA SER A 124 9.50 -0.87 8.12
C SER A 124 8.25 -0.63 8.97
N ALA A 125 7.47 0.40 8.68
CA ALA A 125 6.20 0.67 9.36
C ALA A 125 5.19 -0.46 9.14
N LEU A 126 5.02 -0.93 7.89
CA LEU A 126 4.17 -2.08 7.57
C LEU A 126 4.58 -3.31 8.37
N ARG A 127 5.87 -3.63 8.40
CA ARG A 127 6.38 -4.78 9.16
C ARG A 127 6.06 -4.67 10.64
N LEU A 128 6.29 -3.51 11.25
CA LEU A 128 5.99 -3.29 12.67
C LEU A 128 4.49 -3.40 12.95
N ALA A 129 3.65 -2.84 12.08
CA ALA A 129 2.21 -2.89 12.19
C ALA A 129 1.66 -4.32 12.06
N ALA A 130 2.08 -5.06 11.04
CA ALA A 130 1.69 -6.45 10.84
C ALA A 130 2.17 -7.35 12.00
N SER A 131 3.38 -7.12 12.52
CA SER A 131 3.89 -7.87 13.68
C SER A 131 3.08 -7.58 14.95
N ARG A 132 2.60 -6.34 15.10
CA ARG A 132 1.76 -5.91 16.23
C ARG A 132 0.33 -6.45 16.14
N GLY A 133 -0.20 -6.63 14.93
CA GLY A 133 -1.52 -7.24 14.70
C GLY A 133 -2.72 -6.36 15.08
N ALA A 134 -2.52 -5.11 15.49
CA ALA A 134 -3.60 -4.17 15.79
C ALA A 134 -3.18 -2.71 15.52
N PRO A 135 -4.13 -1.79 15.25
CA PRO A 135 -3.86 -0.37 15.10
C PRO A 135 -3.18 0.26 16.33
N PRO A 136 -2.48 1.39 16.18
CA PRO A 136 -2.01 2.15 17.32
C PRO A 136 -3.20 2.59 18.16
N ILE A 137 -3.10 2.45 19.49
CA ILE A 137 -4.10 3.02 20.40
C ILE A 137 -3.95 4.53 20.33
N VAL A 138 -4.86 5.21 19.64
CA VAL A 138 -4.99 6.67 19.73
C VAL A 138 -5.71 6.95 21.04
N THR A 139 -4.96 7.09 22.13
CA THR A 139 -5.50 7.73 23.34
C THR A 139 -5.78 9.19 23.00
N THR A 140 -7.05 9.52 22.77
CA THR A 140 -7.51 10.90 22.86
C THR A 140 -7.31 11.36 24.30
N ALA A 141 -6.32 12.21 24.52
CA ALA A 141 -6.15 12.96 25.77
C ALA A 141 -7.14 14.12 25.83
#